data_AF-A0ABD2TQC0-F1
#
_entry.id   AF-A0ABD2TQC0-F1
#
_cell.length_a   1.000
_cell.length_b   1.000
_cell.length_c   1.000
_cell.angle_alpha   90.00
_cell.angle_beta   90.00
_cell.angle_gamma   90.00
#
_symmetry.space_group_name_H-M   'P 1'
#
loop_
_entity.id
_entity.type
_entity.pdbx_description
1 polymer ?
#
loop_
_entity_poly.entity_id
_entity_poly.type
_entity_poly.pdbx_seq_one_letter_code
_entity_poly.pdbx_strand_id
1 'polypeptide(L)'
;MILRTQVRFLEVDKPHLRFLNLPSCNSTPKLKAWKGPMTLTKEVVDEKEMSAVTEQESNEFTTLKHRFLNFKKDKYLKNLEHYQSLADEQSPKFLVISCADSRVCPSNILGFQPGEAFVVRNIANLVPPYETDPSEVKAALEFSVNTLKVENILVIGHSRCGGIRALMSMDDETNSSFIRSWVINGKAARTSTKAVASNLSFDHQCKHCEKESINCSLMNLLTYPWIKEKVKKGELVIHGGYYDFVDCSFEKWTLENNSQVDDQVSIKNREFWS
;
A
#
# COMPACT_ATOMS: atom_id res chain seq x y z
N MET A 1 9.23 44.59 11.23
CA MET A 1 7.76 44.74 11.17
C MET A 1 7.22 43.44 10.56
N ILE A 2 6.87 42.46 11.41
CA ILE A 2 6.51 41.10 10.99
C ILE A 2 5.04 40.89 11.37
N LEU A 3 4.14 40.84 10.39
CA LEU A 3 2.74 40.50 10.61
C LEU A 3 2.61 38.99 10.85
N ARG A 4 2.21 38.60 12.06
CA ARG A 4 1.73 37.25 12.38
C ARG A 4 0.21 37.23 12.22
N THR A 5 -0.28 36.51 11.21
CA THR A 5 -1.71 36.28 11.03
C THR A 5 -2.16 35.14 11.95
N GLN A 6 -2.99 35.46 12.94
CA GLN A 6 -3.57 34.53 13.89
C GLN A 6 -4.95 34.11 13.38
N VAL A 7 -5.17 32.84 13.08
CA VAL A 7 -6.49 32.31 12.68
C VAL A 7 -7.18 31.78 13.94
N ARG A 8 -8.31 32.38 14.32
CA ARG A 8 -9.21 31.91 15.38
C ARG A 8 -10.20 30.89 14.80
N PHE A 9 -10.35 29.75 15.46
CA PHE A 9 -11.43 28.79 15.17
C PHE A 9 -12.70 29.21 15.93
N LEU A 10 -13.84 29.17 15.23
CA LEU A 10 -15.18 29.39 15.79
C LEU A 10 -15.67 28.11 16.49
N GLU A 11 -16.16 28.25 17.73
CA GLU A 11 -16.87 27.20 18.46
C GLU A 11 -18.23 26.91 17.81
N VAL A 12 -18.57 25.63 17.67
CA VAL A 12 -19.90 25.17 17.25
C VAL A 12 -20.43 24.19 18.31
N ASP A 13 -21.69 24.40 18.68
CA ASP A 13 -22.43 23.77 19.78
C ASP A 13 -22.47 22.23 19.76
N LYS A 14 -22.39 21.65 20.96
CA LYS A 14 -22.52 20.20 21.24
C LYS A 14 -24.00 19.81 21.42
N PRO A 15 -24.49 18.72 20.78
CA PRO A 15 -25.69 18.05 21.25
C PRO A 15 -25.35 17.00 22.33
N HIS A 16 -26.12 17.04 23.41
CA HIS A 16 -26.09 16.08 24.51
C HIS A 16 -26.45 14.65 24.05
N LEU A 17 -25.55 13.69 24.29
CA LEU A 17 -25.85 12.26 24.23
C LEU A 17 -25.56 11.64 25.61
N ARG A 18 -26.57 10.99 26.18
CA ARG A 18 -26.51 10.27 27.45
C ARG A 18 -25.64 9.02 27.30
N PHE A 19 -24.61 8.90 28.15
CA PHE A 19 -23.78 7.71 28.26
C PHE A 19 -24.56 6.56 28.90
N LEU A 20 -24.73 5.47 28.15
CA LEU A 20 -24.98 4.15 28.71
C LEU A 20 -23.63 3.48 28.95
N ASN A 21 -23.31 3.19 30.21
CA ASN A 21 -22.10 2.48 30.61
C ASN A 21 -22.08 1.07 30.02
N LEU A 22 -21.11 0.79 29.13
CA LEU A 22 -20.76 -0.55 28.69
C LEU A 22 -19.46 -1.00 29.39
N PRO A 23 -19.33 -2.28 29.80
CA PRO A 23 -18.16 -2.74 30.54
C PRO A 23 -16.90 -2.72 29.67
N SER A 24 -15.78 -2.30 30.26
CA SER A 24 -14.46 -2.33 29.63
C SER A 24 -14.04 -3.77 29.32
N CYS A 25 -14.02 -4.15 28.04
CA CYS A 25 -13.41 -5.40 27.60
C CYS A 25 -11.94 -5.15 27.24
N ASN A 26 -11.06 -5.32 28.22
CA ASN A 26 -9.61 -5.38 27.99
C ASN A 26 -9.23 -6.79 27.54
N SER A 27 -9.30 -7.07 26.23
CA SER A 27 -8.57 -8.18 25.62
C SER A 27 -8.44 -7.98 24.11
N THR A 28 -7.33 -7.36 23.68
CA THR A 28 -6.85 -7.50 22.30
C THR A 28 -6.50 -8.98 22.04
N PRO A 29 -7.14 -9.68 21.09
CA PRO A 29 -6.77 -11.03 20.74
C PRO A 29 -5.36 -11.03 20.13
N LYS A 30 -4.42 -11.76 20.72
CA LYS A 30 -3.11 -12.00 20.09
C LYS A 30 -3.33 -12.90 18.87
N LEU A 31 -3.43 -12.30 17.69
CA LEU A 31 -3.34 -13.02 16.41
C LEU A 31 -1.96 -13.69 16.34
N LYS A 32 -1.94 -15.02 16.40
CA LYS A 32 -0.73 -15.81 16.20
C LYS A 32 -0.69 -16.28 14.75
N ALA A 33 0.44 -16.08 14.07
CA ALA A 33 0.70 -16.72 12.79
C ALA A 33 0.66 -18.26 12.95
N TRP A 34 0.22 -18.95 11.89
CA TRP A 34 0.13 -20.41 11.82
C TRP A 34 1.50 -21.06 12.06
N LYS A 35 1.55 -22.15 12.86
CA LYS A 35 2.78 -22.91 13.22
C LYS A 35 2.54 -24.43 13.15
N GLY A 36 2.31 -24.97 11.95
CA GLY A 36 2.06 -26.40 11.77
C GLY A 36 2.97 -26.97 10.68
N PRO A 37 3.63 -28.13 10.88
CA PRO A 37 4.51 -28.72 9.88
C PRO A 37 3.69 -29.34 8.75
N MET A 38 4.08 -29.07 7.50
CA MET A 38 3.59 -29.79 6.32
C MET A 38 4.67 -30.72 5.79
N THR A 39 4.47 -32.03 5.97
CA THR A 39 5.16 -33.06 5.21
C THR A 39 4.56 -33.10 3.80
N LEU A 40 5.34 -32.71 2.79
CA LEU A 40 4.98 -32.89 1.39
C LEU A 40 5.64 -34.16 0.84
N THR A 41 4.79 -35.10 0.42
CA THR A 41 5.16 -36.30 -0.33
C THR A 41 5.84 -35.90 -1.64
N LYS A 42 7.06 -36.38 -1.86
CA LYS A 42 7.74 -36.29 -3.16
C LYS A 42 7.09 -37.26 -4.13
N GLU A 43 6.10 -36.81 -4.88
CA GLU A 43 5.74 -37.49 -6.13
C GLU A 43 6.50 -36.82 -7.27
N VAL A 44 7.47 -37.56 -7.80
CA VAL A 44 8.18 -37.26 -9.04
C VAL A 44 7.21 -37.60 -10.17
N VAL A 45 6.78 -36.59 -10.94
CA VAL A 45 5.96 -36.81 -12.13
C VAL A 45 6.89 -37.18 -13.27
N ASP A 46 6.68 -38.38 -13.81
CA ASP A 46 7.41 -39.02 -14.91
C ASP A 46 7.34 -38.18 -16.20
N GLU A 47 8.47 -38.02 -16.90
CA GLU A 47 8.64 -37.16 -18.09
C GLU A 47 8.06 -37.75 -19.39
N LYS A 48 7.07 -38.66 -19.32
CA LYS A 48 6.66 -39.48 -20.49
C LYS A 48 5.34 -39.13 -21.17
N GLU A 49 4.67 -38.04 -20.80
CA GLU A 49 3.50 -37.52 -21.53
C GLU A 49 3.82 -36.19 -22.21
N MET A 50 4.68 -36.23 -23.23
CA MET A 50 4.85 -35.14 -24.20
C MET A 50 4.86 -35.70 -25.61
N SER A 51 3.84 -36.47 -25.96
CA SER A 51 3.57 -36.83 -27.35
C SER A 51 2.07 -36.96 -27.55
N ALA A 52 1.55 -36.17 -28.49
CA ALA A 52 0.16 -36.01 -28.91
C ALA A 52 -0.66 -34.99 -28.11
N VAL A 53 -0.51 -33.71 -28.46
CA VAL A 53 -1.59 -32.73 -28.28
C VAL A 53 -1.98 -32.25 -29.68
N THR A 54 -3.06 -32.85 -30.16
CA THR A 54 -3.96 -32.32 -31.18
C THR A 54 -4.28 -30.86 -30.89
N GLU A 55 -4.50 -30.05 -31.93
CA GLU A 55 -4.95 -28.65 -31.84
C GLU A 55 -6.05 -28.48 -30.78
N GLN A 56 -5.66 -28.15 -29.55
CA GLN A 56 -6.57 -27.83 -28.47
C GLN A 56 -6.54 -26.32 -28.29
N GLU A 57 -7.71 -25.70 -28.49
CA GLU A 57 -7.96 -24.28 -28.23
C GLU A 57 -7.27 -23.86 -26.93
N SER A 58 -6.32 -22.92 -27.05
CA SER A 58 -5.57 -22.43 -25.91
C SER A 58 -6.49 -21.59 -25.01
N ASN A 59 -7.10 -22.22 -24.01
CA ASN A 59 -7.77 -21.50 -22.92
C ASN A 59 -6.71 -20.83 -22.03
N GLU A 60 -6.98 -19.62 -21.56
CA GLU A 60 -6.16 -18.83 -20.63
C GLU A 60 -5.68 -19.64 -19.41
N PHE A 61 -6.51 -20.56 -18.89
CA PHE A 61 -6.15 -21.44 -17.78
C PHE A 61 -5.08 -22.50 -18.15
N THR A 62 -5.03 -22.96 -19.40
CA THR A 62 -3.95 -23.82 -19.87
C THR A 62 -2.62 -23.07 -19.85
N THR A 63 -2.63 -21.79 -20.22
CA THR A 63 -1.45 -20.92 -20.12
C THR A 63 -1.05 -20.72 -18.66
N LEU A 64 -2.00 -20.51 -17.74
CA LEU A 64 -1.71 -20.40 -16.30
C LEU A 64 -1.08 -21.68 -15.73
N LYS A 65 -1.58 -22.86 -16.11
CA LYS A 65 -1.00 -24.16 -15.73
C LYS A 65 0.46 -24.24 -16.17
N HIS A 66 0.76 -23.92 -17.42
CA HIS A 66 2.14 -23.93 -17.92
C HIS A 66 3.04 -22.92 -17.17
N ARG A 67 2.54 -21.71 -16.90
CA ARG A 67 3.27 -20.71 -16.10
C ARG A 67 3.60 -21.22 -14.70
N PHE A 68 2.66 -21.89 -14.03
CA PHE A 68 2.89 -22.48 -12.71
C PHE A 68 3.91 -23.63 -12.75
N LEU A 69 3.82 -24.52 -13.74
CA LEU A 69 4.78 -25.63 -13.88
C LEU A 69 6.20 -25.10 -14.15
N ASN A 70 6.34 -24.07 -14.98
CA ASN A 70 7.63 -23.40 -15.20
C ASN A 70 8.14 -22.72 -13.92
N PHE A 71 7.27 -22.02 -13.17
CA PHE A 71 7.65 -21.49 -11.85
C PHE A 71 8.13 -22.59 -10.90
N LYS A 72 7.44 -23.73 -10.83
CA LYS A 72 7.84 -24.86 -9.99
C LYS A 72 9.24 -25.35 -10.39
N LYS A 73 9.48 -25.57 -11.67
CA LYS A 73 10.77 -26.07 -12.20
C LYS A 73 11.91 -25.06 -12.01
N ASP A 74 11.69 -23.82 -12.42
CA ASP A 74 12.77 -22.84 -12.59
C ASP A 74 12.99 -21.91 -11.39
N LYS A 75 12.01 -21.79 -10.49
CA LYS A 75 12.12 -20.93 -9.30
C LYS A 75 12.02 -21.74 -8.02
N TYR A 76 10.97 -22.54 -7.85
CA TYR A 76 10.73 -23.28 -6.61
C TYR A 76 11.79 -24.37 -6.37
N LEU A 77 11.93 -25.33 -7.29
CA LEU A 77 12.86 -26.46 -7.11
C LEU A 77 14.33 -26.04 -7.06
N LYS A 78 14.70 -24.95 -7.75
CA LYS A 78 16.06 -24.39 -7.70
C LYS A 78 16.38 -23.65 -6.40
N ASN A 79 15.37 -23.21 -5.65
CA ASN A 79 15.52 -22.51 -4.37
C ASN A 79 14.75 -23.22 -3.25
N LEU A 80 14.74 -24.56 -3.27
CA LEU A 80 13.84 -25.37 -2.44
C LEU A 80 13.98 -25.08 -0.94
N GLU A 81 15.21 -24.91 -0.45
CA GLU A 81 15.50 -24.61 0.95
C GLU A 81 14.87 -23.29 1.39
N HIS A 82 14.96 -22.23 0.57
CA HIS A 82 14.32 -20.95 0.82
C HIS A 82 12.80 -21.11 0.94
N TYR A 83 12.16 -21.77 -0.02
CA TYR A 83 10.70 -21.98 0.04
C TYR A 83 10.26 -22.89 1.20
N GLN A 84 11.09 -23.86 1.60
CA GLN A 84 10.84 -24.68 2.78
C GLN A 84 10.91 -23.86 4.07
N SER A 85 11.90 -22.97 4.19
CA SER A 85 11.98 -22.07 5.36
C SER A 85 10.76 -21.14 5.46
N LEU A 86 10.22 -20.69 4.33
CA LEU A 86 9.01 -19.85 4.28
C LEU A 86 7.72 -20.60 4.60
N ALA A 87 7.73 -21.94 4.57
CA ALA A 87 6.57 -22.74 4.93
C ALA A 87 6.28 -22.70 6.45
N ASP A 88 7.32 -22.47 7.26
CA ASP A 88 7.21 -22.42 8.72
C ASP A 88 6.74 -21.04 9.22
N GLU A 89 7.35 -19.95 8.72
CA GLU A 89 7.03 -18.59 9.14
C GLU A 89 7.40 -17.56 8.05
N GLN A 90 6.68 -16.43 8.04
CA GLN A 90 7.05 -15.25 7.25
C GLN A 90 7.64 -14.16 8.17
N SER A 91 8.68 -13.47 7.71
CA SER A 91 9.26 -12.32 8.41
C SER A 91 9.67 -11.20 7.43
N PRO A 92 8.69 -10.59 6.72
CA PRO A 92 8.97 -9.54 5.77
C PRO A 92 9.53 -8.29 6.45
N LYS A 93 10.46 -7.62 5.76
CA LYS A 93 11.02 -6.34 6.21
C LYS A 93 10.22 -5.13 5.72
N PHE A 94 9.39 -5.34 4.70
CA PHE A 94 8.58 -4.31 4.08
C PHE A 94 7.08 -4.62 4.18
N LEU A 95 6.28 -3.62 4.54
CA LEU A 95 4.92 -3.49 4.06
C LEU A 95 4.94 -2.64 2.79
N VAL A 96 4.37 -3.15 1.69
CA VAL A 96 4.23 -2.41 0.43
C VAL A 96 2.76 -2.17 0.15
N ILE A 97 2.40 -0.90 -0.04
CA ILE A 97 1.05 -0.48 -0.43
C ILE A 97 1.15 0.04 -1.87
N SER A 98 0.53 -0.65 -2.82
CA SER A 98 0.60 -0.26 -4.23
C SER A 98 -0.76 -0.22 -4.90
N CYS A 99 -0.80 0.28 -6.13
CA CYS A 99 -2.02 0.27 -6.90
C CYS A 99 -2.36 -1.17 -7.36
N ALA A 100 -3.65 -1.47 -7.49
CA ALA A 100 -4.17 -2.69 -8.11
C ALA A 100 -4.01 -2.69 -9.64
N ASP A 101 -3.50 -1.59 -10.23
CA ASP A 101 -3.19 -1.48 -11.65
C ASP A 101 -2.35 -2.68 -12.14
N SER A 102 -2.81 -3.33 -13.21
CA SER A 102 -2.19 -4.56 -13.73
C SER A 102 -0.77 -4.37 -14.24
N ARG A 103 -0.35 -3.13 -14.52
CA ARG A 103 1.01 -2.77 -14.95
C ARG A 103 1.98 -2.57 -13.79
N VAL A 104 1.46 -2.51 -12.56
CA VAL A 104 2.23 -2.23 -11.35
C VAL A 104 2.20 -3.45 -10.45
N CYS A 105 3.26 -4.26 -10.52
CA CYS A 105 3.47 -5.38 -9.61
C CYS A 105 4.78 -5.16 -8.83
N PRO A 106 4.73 -4.77 -7.54
CA PRO A 106 5.93 -4.43 -6.76
C PRO A 106 7.02 -5.49 -6.80
N SER A 107 6.68 -6.78 -6.67
CA SER A 107 7.66 -7.87 -6.73
C SER A 107 8.36 -7.97 -8.09
N ASN A 108 7.68 -7.62 -9.18
CA ASN A 108 8.29 -7.61 -10.50
C ASN A 108 9.17 -6.37 -10.71
N ILE A 109 8.69 -5.19 -10.32
CA ILE A 109 9.38 -3.93 -10.63
C ILE A 109 10.53 -3.61 -9.67
N LEU A 110 10.48 -4.08 -8.42
CA LEU A 110 11.52 -3.87 -7.41
C LEU A 110 12.27 -5.16 -7.04
N GLY A 111 11.91 -6.30 -7.64
CA GLY A 111 12.64 -7.55 -7.47
C GLY A 111 12.46 -8.26 -6.13
N PHE A 112 11.42 -7.95 -5.35
CA PHE A 112 11.15 -8.64 -4.09
C PHE A 112 11.02 -10.15 -4.30
N GLN A 113 11.79 -10.90 -3.52
CA GLN A 113 11.69 -12.34 -3.39
C GLN A 113 10.55 -12.74 -2.44
N PRO A 114 10.07 -13.99 -2.52
CA PRO A 114 9.11 -14.51 -1.55
C PRO A 114 9.62 -14.32 -0.11
N GLY A 115 8.76 -13.79 0.75
CA GLY A 115 9.06 -13.52 2.16
C GLY A 115 9.61 -12.13 2.46
N GLU A 116 10.03 -11.33 1.47
CA GLU A 116 10.66 -10.02 1.73
C GLU A 116 9.66 -8.88 1.97
N ALA A 117 8.49 -8.94 1.32
CA ALA A 117 7.47 -7.90 1.36
C ALA A 117 6.07 -8.48 1.63
N PHE A 118 5.38 -7.90 2.60
CA PHE A 118 3.93 -8.04 2.78
C PHE A 118 3.24 -6.99 1.90
N VAL A 119 2.44 -7.39 0.92
CA VAL A 119 1.91 -6.47 -0.11
C VAL A 119 0.40 -6.33 0.00
N VAL A 120 -0.10 -5.10 0.03
CA VAL A 120 -1.52 -4.78 -0.15
C VAL A 120 -1.68 -3.95 -1.42
N ARG A 121 -2.70 -4.26 -2.22
CA ARG A 121 -2.98 -3.57 -3.48
C ARG A 121 -4.40 -3.07 -3.50
N ASN A 122 -4.59 -1.76 -3.74
CA ASN A 122 -5.91 -1.13 -3.82
C ASN A 122 -5.97 -0.12 -4.96
N ILE A 123 -7.13 0.46 -5.25
CA ILE A 123 -7.25 1.50 -6.28
C ILE A 123 -6.53 2.77 -5.81
N ALA A 124 -5.56 3.25 -6.59
CA ALA A 124 -4.78 4.46 -6.32
C ALA A 124 -3.91 4.44 -5.04
N ASN A 125 -3.51 3.25 -4.56
CA ASN A 125 -2.52 3.06 -3.48
C ASN A 125 -2.76 3.95 -2.24
N LEU A 126 -4.04 4.14 -1.90
CA LEU A 126 -4.44 5.08 -0.85
C LEU A 126 -4.34 4.43 0.53
N VAL A 127 -3.94 5.24 1.51
CA VAL A 127 -4.03 4.92 2.93
C VAL A 127 -5.06 5.85 3.56
N PRO A 128 -6.18 5.35 4.09
CA PRO A 128 -7.15 6.19 4.79
C PRO A 128 -6.61 6.66 6.15
N PRO A 129 -7.10 7.78 6.71
CA PRO A 129 -6.81 8.17 8.09
C PRO A 129 -7.26 7.12 9.12
N TYR A 130 -6.65 7.13 10.31
CA TYR A 130 -6.97 6.19 11.38
C TYR A 130 -8.45 6.16 11.77
N GLU A 131 -9.11 7.32 11.85
CA GLU A 131 -10.49 7.48 12.33
C GLU A 131 -11.59 7.08 11.32
N THR A 132 -11.23 6.66 10.10
CA THR A 132 -12.24 6.22 9.12
C THR A 132 -12.78 4.83 9.44
N ASP A 133 -13.79 4.39 8.70
CA ASP A 133 -14.27 3.01 8.77
C ASP A 133 -13.16 1.97 8.49
N PRO A 134 -13.34 0.71 8.94
CA PRO A 134 -12.43 -0.39 8.63
C PRO A 134 -12.20 -0.55 7.11
N SER A 135 -10.99 -0.96 6.74
CA SER A 135 -10.63 -1.31 5.36
C SER A 135 -9.53 -2.37 5.36
N GLU A 136 -9.34 -3.03 4.22
CA GLU A 136 -8.30 -4.04 4.02
C GLU A 136 -6.90 -3.47 4.28
N VAL A 137 -6.68 -2.19 3.94
CA VAL A 137 -5.41 -1.49 4.20
C VAL A 137 -5.18 -1.30 5.69
N LYS A 138 -6.21 -0.94 6.47
CA LYS A 138 -6.12 -0.79 7.93
C LYS A 138 -5.77 -2.11 8.61
N ALA A 139 -6.42 -3.20 8.20
CA ALA A 139 -6.12 -4.53 8.70
C ALA A 139 -4.70 -4.99 8.33
N ALA A 140 -4.27 -4.75 7.08
CA ALA A 140 -2.92 -5.05 6.62
C ALA A 140 -1.85 -4.25 7.39
N LEU A 141 -2.11 -2.97 7.64
CA LEU A 141 -1.26 -2.08 8.43
C LEU A 141 -1.10 -2.61 9.85
N GLU A 142 -2.20 -2.91 10.55
CA GLU A 142 -2.17 -3.46 11.91
C GLU A 142 -1.41 -4.79 11.97
N PHE A 143 -1.71 -5.72 11.05
CA PHE A 143 -1.06 -7.02 11.05
C PHE A 143 0.43 -6.93 10.73
N SER A 144 0.82 -6.19 9.70
CA SER A 144 2.23 -6.09 9.29
C SER A 144 3.10 -5.38 10.33
N VAL A 145 2.60 -4.31 10.96
CA VAL A 145 3.40 -3.52 11.90
C VAL A 145 3.37 -4.10 13.31
N ASN A 146 2.22 -4.56 13.79
CA ASN A 146 2.09 -5.03 15.18
C ASN A 146 2.38 -6.54 15.32
N THR A 147 2.06 -7.34 14.30
CA THR A 147 2.30 -8.80 14.32
C THR A 147 3.61 -9.16 13.62
N LEU A 148 3.77 -8.78 12.35
CA LEU A 148 4.98 -9.14 11.57
C LEU A 148 6.19 -8.25 11.90
N LYS A 149 5.96 -7.07 12.50
CA LYS A 149 6.99 -6.10 12.89
C LYS A 149 7.89 -5.69 11.71
N VAL A 150 7.26 -5.39 10.57
CA VAL A 150 7.99 -4.80 9.43
C VAL A 150 8.74 -3.55 9.88
N GLU A 151 9.89 -3.31 9.24
CA GLU A 151 10.77 -2.17 9.55
C GLU A 151 10.51 -0.99 8.59
N ASN A 152 9.87 -1.26 7.46
CA ASN A 152 9.66 -0.28 6.39
C ASN A 152 8.21 -0.33 5.88
N ILE A 153 7.58 0.84 5.70
CA ILE A 153 6.34 0.99 4.92
C ILE A 153 6.68 1.74 3.64
N LEU A 154 6.36 1.16 2.49
CA LEU A 154 6.55 1.78 1.17
C LEU A 154 5.20 1.94 0.45
N VAL A 155 4.79 3.18 0.22
CA VAL A 155 3.60 3.50 -0.60
C VAL A 155 4.04 3.83 -2.02
N ILE A 156 3.62 3.02 -2.99
CA ILE A 156 3.99 3.13 -4.40
C ILE A 156 2.80 3.63 -5.22
N GLY A 157 2.89 4.88 -5.69
CA GLY A 157 2.05 5.38 -6.77
C GLY A 157 2.70 5.21 -8.14
N HIS A 158 1.99 5.58 -9.19
CA HIS A 158 2.45 5.36 -10.54
C HIS A 158 1.86 6.34 -11.56
N SER A 159 2.52 6.46 -12.71
CA SER A 159 2.04 7.23 -13.86
C SER A 159 0.71 6.73 -14.41
N ARG A 160 -0.13 7.64 -14.91
CA ARG A 160 -1.41 7.34 -15.60
C ARG A 160 -2.34 6.48 -14.74
N CYS A 161 -2.49 6.84 -13.47
CA CYS A 161 -3.33 6.11 -12.53
C CYS A 161 -4.83 6.38 -12.77
N GLY A 162 -5.57 5.34 -13.13
CA GLY A 162 -7.02 5.43 -13.37
C GLY A 162 -7.81 5.85 -12.12
N GLY A 163 -7.38 5.41 -10.93
CA GLY A 163 -8.03 5.80 -9.67
C GLY A 163 -7.82 7.28 -9.30
N ILE A 164 -6.63 7.82 -9.56
CA ILE A 164 -6.36 9.25 -9.37
C ILE A 164 -7.10 10.08 -10.41
N ARG A 165 -7.17 9.62 -11.67
CA ARG A 165 -7.99 10.26 -12.69
C ARG A 165 -9.46 10.31 -12.25
N ALA A 166 -10.00 9.19 -11.74
CA ALA A 166 -11.36 9.14 -11.22
C ALA A 166 -11.57 10.12 -10.06
N LEU A 167 -10.63 10.21 -9.11
CA LEU A 167 -10.64 11.18 -8.03
C LEU A 167 -10.66 12.63 -8.55
N MET A 168 -9.80 12.96 -9.52
CA MET A 168 -9.69 14.32 -10.07
C MET A 168 -10.92 14.72 -10.89
N SER A 169 -11.56 13.77 -11.58
CA SER A 169 -12.79 13.96 -12.37
C SER A 169 -14.07 13.97 -11.54
N MET A 170 -14.01 13.81 -10.21
CA MET A 170 -15.21 13.84 -9.40
C MET A 170 -15.85 15.22 -9.42
N ASP A 171 -17.12 15.26 -9.78
CA ASP A 171 -18.00 16.39 -9.46
C ASP A 171 -18.45 16.27 -8.00
N ASP A 172 -18.73 17.38 -7.33
CA ASP A 172 -19.14 17.34 -5.92
C ASP A 172 -20.60 16.86 -5.75
N GLU A 173 -21.38 16.82 -6.84
CA GLU A 173 -22.79 16.41 -6.84
C GLU A 173 -23.00 14.94 -7.25
N THR A 174 -23.68 14.22 -6.36
CA THR A 174 -24.52 13.01 -6.55
C THR A 174 -24.11 11.98 -7.62
N ASN A 175 -23.34 10.97 -7.21
CA ASN A 175 -23.59 9.55 -7.52
C ASN A 175 -22.72 8.66 -6.61
N SER A 176 -23.35 7.81 -5.78
CA SER A 176 -22.60 6.88 -4.93
C SER A 176 -22.14 5.68 -5.75
N SER A 177 -20.83 5.49 -5.85
CA SER A 177 -20.22 4.28 -6.42
C SER A 177 -19.13 3.80 -5.47
N PHE A 178 -18.86 2.50 -5.44
CA PHE A 178 -17.80 1.94 -4.59
C PHE A 178 -16.44 2.58 -4.88
N ILE A 179 -16.13 2.85 -6.16
CA ILE A 179 -14.91 3.55 -6.57
C ILE A 179 -14.89 4.95 -5.97
N ARG A 180 -16.01 5.70 -6.02
CA ARG A 180 -16.08 7.05 -5.47
C ARG A 180 -15.89 7.04 -3.95
N SER A 181 -16.62 6.17 -3.26
CA SER A 181 -16.52 5.99 -1.81
C SER A 181 -15.11 5.58 -1.37
N TRP A 182 -14.37 4.87 -2.23
CA TRP A 182 -12.98 4.51 -1.97
C TRP A 182 -12.01 5.66 -2.23
N VAL A 183 -11.98 6.23 -3.44
CA VAL A 183 -10.92 7.20 -3.80
C VAL A 183 -11.09 8.56 -3.10
N ILE A 184 -12.23 8.81 -2.45
CA ILE A 184 -12.41 9.98 -1.57
C ILE A 184 -11.40 10.02 -0.41
N ASN A 185 -10.78 8.89 -0.06
CA ASN A 185 -9.64 8.86 0.87
C ASN A 185 -8.45 9.71 0.38
N GLY A 186 -8.36 9.98 -0.93
CA GLY A 186 -7.38 10.90 -1.53
C GLY A 186 -7.87 12.35 -1.66
N LYS A 187 -9.00 12.75 -1.06
CA LYS A 187 -9.59 14.10 -1.22
C LYS A 187 -8.61 15.22 -0.86
N ALA A 188 -7.79 15.05 0.18
CA ALA A 188 -6.77 16.04 0.54
C ALA A 188 -5.79 16.31 -0.61
N ALA A 189 -5.34 15.26 -1.31
CA ALA A 189 -4.45 15.39 -2.47
C ALA A 189 -5.14 16.07 -3.65
N ARG A 190 -6.42 15.75 -3.92
CA ARG A 190 -7.22 16.45 -4.94
C ARG A 190 -7.31 17.95 -4.63
N THR A 191 -7.64 18.32 -3.40
CA THR A 191 -7.75 19.72 -2.98
C THR A 191 -6.42 20.46 -3.12
N SER A 192 -5.33 19.87 -2.61
CA SER A 192 -3.96 20.41 -2.74
C SER A 192 -3.59 20.61 -4.21
N THR A 193 -3.83 19.60 -5.05
CA THR A 193 -3.58 19.65 -6.49
C THR A 193 -4.39 20.75 -7.17
N LYS A 194 -5.70 20.87 -6.89
CA LYS A 194 -6.54 21.93 -7.46
C LYS A 194 -6.07 23.32 -7.03
N ALA A 195 -5.50 23.48 -5.83
CA ALA A 195 -4.96 24.75 -5.39
C ALA A 195 -3.66 25.11 -6.12
N VAL A 196 -2.74 24.15 -6.30
CA VAL A 196 -1.37 24.40 -6.80
C VAL A 196 -1.24 24.26 -8.32
N ALA A 197 -2.03 23.39 -8.95
CA ALA A 197 -1.89 22.99 -10.35
C ALA A 197 -3.13 23.30 -11.20
N SER A 198 -4.05 24.16 -10.73
CA SER A 198 -5.30 24.49 -11.44
C SER A 198 -5.10 25.04 -12.87
N ASN A 199 -3.97 25.69 -13.12
CA ASN A 199 -3.61 26.26 -14.42
C ASN A 199 -3.03 25.22 -15.41
N LEU A 200 -2.75 24.00 -14.98
CA LEU A 200 -2.21 22.94 -15.83
C LEU A 200 -3.32 22.18 -16.55
N SER A 201 -2.96 21.46 -17.63
CA SER A 201 -3.88 20.53 -18.28
C SER A 201 -4.35 19.45 -17.31
N PHE A 202 -5.53 18.87 -17.57
CA PHE A 202 -6.09 17.85 -16.69
C PHE A 202 -5.15 16.65 -16.46
N ASP A 203 -4.42 16.22 -17.48
CA ASP A 203 -3.45 15.13 -17.36
C ASP A 203 -2.25 15.51 -16.48
N HIS A 204 -1.77 16.77 -16.56
CA HIS A 204 -0.72 17.26 -15.67
C HIS A 204 -1.22 17.43 -14.24
N GLN A 205 -2.48 17.83 -14.03
CA GLN A 205 -3.11 17.83 -12.71
C GLN A 205 -3.18 16.41 -12.15
N CYS A 206 -3.56 15.41 -12.95
CA CYS A 206 -3.54 14.02 -12.53
C CYS A 206 -2.12 13.56 -12.16
N LYS A 207 -1.10 13.84 -12.98
CA LYS A 207 0.31 13.50 -12.70
C LYS A 207 0.79 14.13 -11.39
N HIS A 208 0.41 15.37 -11.12
CA HIS A 208 0.69 16.02 -9.84
C HIS A 208 -0.03 15.31 -8.68
N CYS A 209 -1.33 15.05 -8.83
CA CYS A 209 -2.15 14.38 -7.81
C CYS A 209 -1.68 12.95 -7.50
N GLU A 210 -1.08 12.24 -8.46
CA GLU A 210 -0.51 10.90 -8.25
C GLU A 210 0.63 10.94 -7.22
N LYS A 211 1.47 11.99 -7.25
CA LYS A 211 2.54 12.16 -6.25
C LYS A 211 2.00 12.71 -4.94
N GLU A 212 1.06 13.65 -5.02
CA GLU A 212 0.47 14.25 -3.83
C GLU A 212 -0.37 13.25 -3.02
N SER A 213 -1.05 12.30 -3.68
CA SER A 213 -1.80 11.24 -2.99
C SER A 213 -0.89 10.30 -2.20
N ILE A 214 0.34 10.06 -2.67
CA ILE A 214 1.35 9.34 -1.90
C ILE A 214 1.67 10.15 -0.65
N ASN A 215 2.03 11.43 -0.79
CA ASN A 215 2.37 12.29 0.36
C ASN A 215 1.24 12.34 1.40
N CYS A 216 -0.01 12.54 0.98
CA CYS A 216 -1.16 12.50 1.88
C CYS A 216 -1.31 11.13 2.56
N SER A 217 -1.07 10.03 1.83
CA SER A 217 -1.10 8.68 2.41
C SER A 217 0.02 8.47 3.43
N LEU A 218 1.22 9.02 3.20
CA LEU A 218 2.33 8.99 4.17
C LEU A 218 1.96 9.76 5.45
N MET A 219 1.30 10.91 5.31
CA MET A 219 0.80 11.68 6.46
C MET A 219 -0.31 10.92 7.21
N ASN A 220 -1.20 10.24 6.48
CA ASN A 220 -2.24 9.41 7.09
C ASN A 220 -1.65 8.26 7.92
N LEU A 221 -0.52 7.67 7.52
CA LEU A 221 0.17 6.65 8.33
C LEU A 221 0.55 7.19 9.73
N LEU A 222 0.91 8.46 9.86
CA LEU A 222 1.24 9.08 11.15
C LEU A 222 0.00 9.37 12.02
N THR A 223 -1.22 9.21 11.49
CA THR A 223 -2.45 9.29 12.29
C THR A 223 -2.70 8.01 13.10
N TYR A 224 -2.01 6.90 12.77
CA TYR A 224 -2.10 5.65 13.52
C TYR A 224 -1.15 5.74 14.73
N PRO A 225 -1.66 5.70 15.97
CA PRO A 225 -0.84 5.95 17.16
C PRO A 225 0.39 5.03 17.26
N TRP A 226 0.20 3.74 16.94
CA TRP A 226 1.25 2.72 16.99
C TRP A 226 2.27 2.84 15.84
N ILE A 227 1.91 3.43 14.69
CA ILE A 227 2.89 3.78 13.64
C ILE A 227 3.70 4.99 14.10
N LYS A 228 3.02 6.06 14.53
CA LYS A 228 3.66 7.30 14.98
C LYS A 228 4.68 7.04 16.08
N GLU A 229 4.33 6.18 17.05
CA GLU A 229 5.24 5.78 18.12
C GLU A 229 6.47 5.03 17.59
N LYS A 230 6.29 4.05 16.70
CA LYS A 230 7.40 3.27 16.12
C LYS A 230 8.34 4.11 15.25
N VAL A 231 7.79 5.04 14.48
CA VAL A 231 8.59 6.01 13.71
C VAL A 231 9.40 6.90 14.66
N LYS A 232 8.79 7.41 15.73
CA LYS A 232 9.49 8.22 16.74
C LYS A 232 10.64 7.47 17.42
N LYS A 233 10.50 6.16 17.61
CA LYS A 233 11.55 5.29 18.17
C LYS A 233 12.62 4.86 17.15
N GLY A 234 12.43 5.16 15.86
CA GLY A 234 13.31 4.68 14.80
C GLY A 234 13.17 3.18 14.48
N GLU A 235 12.09 2.55 14.95
CA GLU A 235 11.80 1.12 14.68
C GLU A 235 11.12 0.91 13.32
N LEU A 236 10.54 1.98 12.74
CA LEU A 236 9.76 1.93 11.52
C LEU A 236 10.06 3.16 10.66
N VAL A 237 10.33 2.94 9.38
CA VAL A 237 10.59 4.02 8.41
C VAL A 237 9.50 4.04 7.34
N ILE A 238 9.04 5.24 6.98
CA ILE A 238 7.96 5.45 6.01
C ILE A 238 8.55 6.03 4.72
N HIS A 239 8.21 5.42 3.58
CA HIS A 239 8.73 5.77 2.27
C HIS A 239 7.60 5.99 1.26
N GLY A 240 7.82 6.96 0.37
CA GLY A 240 7.05 7.14 -0.85
C GLY A 240 7.84 6.67 -2.06
N GLY A 241 7.15 6.10 -3.04
CA GLY A 241 7.72 5.71 -4.32
C GLY A 241 6.76 6.07 -5.46
N TYR A 242 7.28 6.53 -6.59
CA TYR A 242 6.53 6.81 -7.79
C TYR A 242 7.16 6.11 -8.99
N TYR A 243 6.44 5.13 -9.53
CA TYR A 243 6.86 4.38 -10.71
C TYR A 243 6.25 4.99 -11.99
N ASP A 244 7.09 5.60 -12.82
CA ASP A 244 6.68 6.04 -14.16
C ASP A 244 6.95 4.90 -15.15
N PHE A 245 5.92 4.13 -15.50
CA PHE A 245 6.06 3.03 -16.46
C PHE A 245 6.08 3.51 -17.91
N VAL A 246 5.85 4.81 -18.18
CA VAL A 246 6.00 5.36 -19.53
C VAL A 246 7.48 5.52 -19.83
N ASP A 247 8.24 6.06 -18.87
CA ASP A 247 9.66 6.34 -19.01
C ASP A 247 10.56 5.29 -18.32
N CYS A 248 9.96 4.26 -17.71
CA CYS A 248 10.63 3.23 -16.92
C CYS A 248 11.55 3.83 -15.83
N SER A 249 11.02 4.77 -15.04
CA SER A 249 11.76 5.41 -13.96
C SER A 249 11.08 5.22 -12.60
N PHE A 250 11.86 5.28 -11.53
CA PHE A 250 11.35 5.20 -10.17
C PHE A 250 11.92 6.34 -9.32
N GLU A 251 11.02 7.17 -8.78
CA GLU A 251 11.38 8.20 -7.81
C GLU A 251 11.05 7.69 -6.40
N LYS A 252 12.02 7.73 -5.48
CA LYS A 252 11.84 7.29 -4.08
C LYS A 252 12.13 8.43 -3.13
N TRP A 253 11.37 8.55 -2.04
CA TRP A 253 11.64 9.47 -0.95
C TRP A 253 11.26 8.89 0.41
N THR A 254 11.73 9.52 1.49
CA THR A 254 11.51 9.09 2.88
C THR A 254 10.82 10.19 3.66
N LEU A 255 9.83 9.81 4.46
CA LEU A 255 9.17 10.67 5.40
C LEU A 255 9.99 10.72 6.69
N GLU A 256 10.42 11.90 7.10
CA GLU A 256 11.17 12.10 8.34
C GLU A 256 10.31 12.90 9.32
N ASN A 257 10.15 12.35 10.53
CA ASN A 257 9.46 13.02 11.61
C ASN A 257 10.50 13.77 12.47
N ASN A 258 10.51 15.11 12.38
CA ASN A 258 11.42 15.92 13.18
C ASN A 258 10.95 15.93 14.63
N SER A 259 11.47 14.98 15.41
CA SER A 259 11.10 14.76 16.82
C SER A 259 11.43 15.93 17.76
N GLN A 260 12.09 16.99 17.27
CA GLN A 260 12.57 18.12 18.07
C GLN A 260 11.75 19.40 17.93
N VAL A 261 10.87 19.53 16.92
CA VAL A 261 10.05 20.74 16.71
C VAL A 261 8.66 20.34 16.20
N ASP A 262 7.66 20.46 17.10
CA ASP A 262 6.22 20.54 16.84
C ASP A 262 5.69 19.74 15.62
N ASP A 263 5.71 18.41 15.70
CA ASP A 263 5.13 17.46 14.71
C ASP A 263 5.44 17.82 13.23
N GLN A 264 6.56 18.50 12.96
CA GLN A 264 6.89 18.94 11.61
C GLN A 264 7.45 17.77 10.81
N VAL A 265 6.67 17.32 9.83
CA VAL A 265 7.06 16.24 8.93
C VAL A 265 7.76 16.83 7.71
N SER A 266 8.86 16.22 7.29
CA SER A 266 9.60 16.61 6.09
C SER A 266 9.87 15.43 5.17
N ILE A 267 10.04 15.71 3.88
CA ILE A 267 10.44 14.72 2.88
C ILE A 267 11.95 14.85 2.67
N LYS A 268 12.67 13.74 2.80
CA LYS A 268 14.12 13.64 2.57
C LYS A 268 14.50 12.46 1.69
N ASN A 269 15.78 12.36 1.35
CA ASN A 269 16.39 11.26 0.59
C ASN A 269 15.60 10.96 -0.68
N ARG A 270 15.30 12.04 -1.42
CA ARG A 270 14.64 11.95 -2.71
C ARG A 270 15.68 11.53 -3.74
N GLU A 271 15.46 10.36 -4.32
CA GLU A 271 16.33 9.72 -5.28
C GLU A 271 15.54 9.39 -6.55
N PHE A 272 16.21 9.45 -7.68
CA PHE A 272 15.66 9.10 -8.98
C PHE A 272 16.47 7.96 -9.58
N TRP A 273 15.80 6.88 -9.95
CA TRP A 273 16.39 5.69 -10.55
C TRP A 273 15.86 5.58 -11.98
N SER A 274 16.78 5.62 -12.96
CA SER A 274 16.49 5.60 -14.40
C SER A 274 17.54 4.81 -15.16
#